data_AF-A0A8F9TU33-F1
#
_entry.id   AF-A0A8F9TU33-F1
#
_cell.length_a   1.000
_cell.length_b   1.000
_cell.length_c   1.000
_cell.angle_alpha   90.00
_cell.angle_beta   90.00
_cell.angle_gamma   90.00
#
_symmetry.space_group_name_H-M   'P 1'
#
loop_
_entity.id
_entity.type
_entity.pdbx_description
1 polymer ?
#
loop_
_entity_poly.entity_id
_entity_poly.type
_entity_poly.pdbx_seq_one_letter_code
_entity_poly.pdbx_strand_id
1 'polypeptide(L)'
;MNSLQGVSDRENYFVSLNRAEAIDPRRILRTLAYDHPLFDLAALRAQPHLPRLNALAADTTRTFFAGSYFRYGFHEDALLSAVQLSTQLLGCDPWAQFAVAEPEAAAAPLVAVA
;
A
#
# COMPACT_ATOMS: atom_id res chain seq x y z
N MET A 1 8.47 12.39 -12.97
CA MET A 1 8.64 10.96 -13.29
C MET A 1 9.57 10.75 -14.48
N ASN A 2 9.39 11.46 -15.61
CA ASN A 2 10.24 11.27 -16.81
C ASN A 2 11.75 11.33 -16.53
N SER A 3 12.23 12.34 -15.80
CA SER A 3 13.65 12.44 -15.45
C SER A 3 14.11 11.31 -14.51
N LEU A 4 13.29 10.91 -13.54
CA LEU A 4 13.60 9.80 -12.63
C LEU A 4 13.70 8.46 -13.38
N GLN A 5 12.87 8.29 -14.41
CA GLN A 5 12.84 7.09 -15.24
C GLN A 5 13.83 7.16 -16.42
N GLY A 6 14.56 8.28 -16.60
CA GLY A 6 15.56 8.44 -17.67
C GLY A 6 15.00 8.45 -19.10
N VAL A 7 13.74 8.81 -19.31
CA VAL A 7 13.07 8.72 -20.62
C VAL A 7 13.04 10.02 -21.41
N SER A 8 13.36 11.15 -20.76
CA SER A 8 13.19 12.49 -21.32
C SER A 8 13.99 12.78 -22.60
N ASP A 9 15.11 12.10 -22.83
CA ASP A 9 15.94 12.26 -24.04
C ASP A 9 15.30 11.63 -25.29
N ARG A 10 14.31 10.75 -25.09
CA ARG A 10 13.55 10.10 -26.16
C ARG A 10 12.16 10.69 -26.29
N GLU A 11 11.39 10.62 -25.21
CA GLU A 11 10.00 11.06 -25.20
C GLU A 11 9.53 11.32 -23.76
N ASN A 12 8.71 12.35 -23.59
CA ASN A 12 8.09 12.66 -22.31
C ASN A 12 6.71 11.99 -22.22
N TYR A 13 6.51 11.22 -21.16
CA TYR A 13 5.25 10.57 -20.86
C TYR A 13 4.48 11.36 -19.81
N PHE A 14 3.17 11.44 -20.00
CA PHE A 14 2.28 12.14 -19.10
C PHE A 14 1.12 11.22 -18.72
N VAL A 15 0.70 11.32 -17.47
CA VAL A 15 -0.49 10.64 -16.96
C VAL A 15 -1.48 11.71 -16.57
N SER A 16 -2.72 11.54 -16.98
CA SER A 16 -3.82 12.43 -16.66
C SER A 16 -4.97 11.62 -16.08
N LEU A 17 -5.70 12.22 -15.13
CA LEU A 17 -6.87 11.63 -14.51
C LEU A 17 -8.09 12.48 -14.88
N ASN A 18 -9.09 11.85 -15.49
CA ASN A 18 -10.41 12.45 -15.78
C ASN A 18 -10.34 13.79 -16.55
N ARG A 19 -9.49 13.87 -17.58
CA ARG A 19 -9.32 15.03 -18.48
C ARG A 19 -9.08 14.59 -19.93
N ALA A 20 -9.83 13.61 -20.40
CA ALA A 20 -9.60 13.01 -21.71
C ALA A 20 -9.85 13.99 -22.86
N GLU A 21 -10.81 14.91 -22.69
CA GLU A 21 -11.23 15.92 -23.67
C GLU A 21 -10.14 16.95 -24.01
N ALA A 22 -9.15 17.14 -23.13
CA ALA A 22 -8.07 18.10 -23.32
C ALA A 22 -6.83 17.48 -24.01
N ILE A 23 -6.88 16.21 -24.40
CA ILE A 23 -5.74 15.45 -24.93
C ILE A 23 -6.02 15.07 -26.39
N ASP A 24 -5.08 15.36 -27.31
CA ASP A 24 -5.18 14.88 -28.71
C ASP A 24 -5.30 13.35 -28.70
N PRO A 25 -6.39 12.76 -29.25
CA PRO A 25 -6.62 11.31 -29.23
C PRO A 25 -5.49 10.50 -29.86
N ARG A 26 -4.74 11.08 -30.80
CA ARG A 26 -3.60 10.43 -31.47
C ARG A 26 -2.37 10.31 -30.57
N ARG A 27 -2.34 11.02 -29.45
CA ARG A 27 -1.25 10.99 -28.45
C ARG A 27 -1.58 10.14 -27.23
N ILE A 28 -2.77 9.56 -27.17
CA ILE A 28 -3.16 8.66 -26.08
C ILE A 28 -2.54 7.28 -26.35
N LEU A 29 -1.55 6.92 -25.53
CA LEU A 29 -0.91 5.61 -25.60
C LEU A 29 -1.81 4.51 -25.00
N ARG A 30 -2.52 4.84 -23.93
CA ARG A 30 -3.40 3.91 -23.22
C ARG A 30 -4.43 4.65 -22.37
N THR A 31 -5.64 4.11 -22.32
CA THR A 31 -6.68 4.50 -21.36
C THR A 31 -6.95 3.32 -20.43
N LEU A 32 -7.08 3.61 -19.14
CA LEU A 32 -7.33 2.63 -18.10
C LEU A 32 -8.53 3.08 -17.29
N ALA A 33 -9.51 2.21 -17.11
CA ALA A 33 -10.61 2.42 -16.19
C ALA A 33 -10.21 1.92 -14.80
N TYR A 34 -10.34 2.78 -13.80
CA TYR A 34 -10.04 2.45 -12.40
C TYR A 34 -11.16 2.93 -11.51
N ASP A 35 -11.71 2.03 -10.71
CA ASP A 35 -12.62 2.38 -9.64
C ASP A 35 -11.83 2.75 -8.38
N HIS A 36 -12.13 3.90 -7.80
CA HIS A 36 -11.51 4.36 -6.57
C HIS A 36 -12.44 4.06 -5.39
N PRO A 37 -11.98 3.29 -4.38
CA PRO A 37 -12.80 3.03 -3.21
C PRO A 37 -13.08 4.30 -2.41
N LEU A 38 -14.33 4.47 -2.01
CA LEU A 38 -14.76 5.56 -1.16
C LEU A 38 -14.76 5.10 0.30
N PHE A 39 -13.97 5.78 1.15
CA PHE A 39 -13.98 5.56 2.59
C PHE A 39 -15.01 6.46 3.26
N ASP A 40 -16.29 6.13 3.07
CA ASP A 40 -17.38 6.81 3.77
C ASP A 40 -17.50 6.36 5.24
N LEU A 41 -18.43 6.97 5.98
CA LEU A 41 -18.65 6.63 7.38
C LEU A 41 -19.07 5.17 7.59
N ALA A 42 -19.74 4.54 6.62
CA ALA A 42 -20.13 3.15 6.74
C ALA A 42 -18.92 2.23 6.57
N ALA A 43 -18.05 2.51 5.59
CA ALA A 43 -16.79 1.81 5.38
C ALA A 43 -15.88 1.92 6.62
N LEU A 44 -15.74 3.13 7.18
CA LEU A 44 -14.94 3.35 8.39
C LEU A 44 -15.50 2.60 9.61
N ARG A 45 -16.82 2.52 9.76
CA ARG A 45 -17.45 1.72 10.83
C ARG A 45 -17.28 0.22 10.63
N ALA A 46 -17.24 -0.24 9.39
CA ALA A 46 -17.10 -1.66 9.07
C ALA A 46 -15.65 -2.16 9.18
N GLN A 47 -14.67 -1.28 8.94
CA GLN A 47 -13.25 -1.64 8.87
C GLN A 47 -12.71 -2.43 10.09
N PRO A 48 -13.04 -2.10 11.36
CA PRO A 48 -12.60 -2.87 12.52
C PRO A 48 -13.11 -4.32 12.55
N HIS A 49 -14.11 -4.67 11.74
CA HIS A 49 -14.64 -6.03 11.64
C HIS A 49 -13.80 -6.93 10.72
N LEU A 50 -12.98 -6.37 9.83
CA LEU A 50 -12.18 -7.17 8.87
C LEU A 50 -11.21 -8.13 9.57
N PRO A 51 -10.42 -7.74 10.59
CA PRO A 51 -9.57 -8.69 11.33
C PRO A 51 -10.37 -9.78 12.05
N ARG A 52 -11.58 -9.44 12.53
CA ARG A 52 -12.47 -10.41 13.19
C ARG A 52 -12.97 -11.47 12.21
N LEU A 53 -13.24 -11.10 10.95
CA LEU A 53 -13.62 -12.07 9.91
C LEU A 53 -12.49 -13.08 9.68
N ASN A 54 -11.25 -12.62 9.58
CA ASN A 54 -10.10 -13.52 9.42
C ASN A 54 -9.91 -14.46 10.62
N ALA A 55 -10.07 -13.95 11.85
CA ALA A 55 -9.96 -14.78 13.05
C ALA A 55 -10.99 -15.92 13.08
N LEU A 56 -12.24 -15.65 12.64
CA LEU A 56 -13.30 -16.65 12.57
C LEU A 56 -13.11 -17.62 11.40
N ALA A 57 -12.46 -17.19 10.31
CA ALA A 57 -12.33 -17.99 9.09
C ALA A 57 -11.49 -19.26 9.27
N ALA A 58 -10.53 -19.25 10.21
CA ALA A 58 -9.68 -20.41 10.49
C ALA A 58 -10.49 -21.68 10.84
N ASP A 59 -11.55 -21.50 11.61
CA ASP A 59 -12.39 -22.60 12.11
C ASP A 59 -13.71 -22.77 11.32
N THR A 60 -13.94 -21.94 10.30
CA THR A 60 -15.22 -21.90 9.57
C THR A 60 -15.03 -22.02 8.06
N THR A 61 -14.96 -20.88 7.37
CA THR A 61 -15.03 -20.79 5.90
C THR A 61 -13.70 -21.04 5.22
N ARG A 62 -12.58 -20.96 5.96
CA ARG A 62 -11.21 -20.91 5.42
C ARG A 62 -11.02 -19.88 4.31
N THR A 63 -11.82 -18.81 4.34
CA THR A 63 -11.75 -17.68 3.41
C THR A 63 -11.24 -16.47 4.16
N PHE A 64 -10.07 -15.98 3.75
CA PHE A 64 -9.38 -14.87 4.41
C PHE A 64 -9.29 -13.67 3.49
N PHE A 65 -9.24 -12.48 4.08
CA PHE A 65 -9.20 -11.21 3.38
C PHE A 65 -7.90 -10.46 3.69
N ALA A 66 -7.33 -9.83 2.68
CA ALA A 66 -6.23 -8.88 2.79
C ALA A 66 -6.42 -7.79 1.72
N GLY A 67 -5.95 -6.59 1.98
CA GLY A 67 -6.05 -5.47 1.06
C GLY A 67 -5.99 -4.11 1.77
N SER A 68 -5.94 -3.04 0.97
CA SER A 68 -5.78 -1.68 1.47
C SER A 68 -6.97 -1.18 2.30
N TYR A 69 -8.14 -1.84 2.16
CA TYR A 69 -9.35 -1.60 2.95
C TYR A 69 -9.21 -1.86 4.45
N PHE A 70 -8.16 -2.58 4.87
CA PHE A 70 -7.90 -2.80 6.29
C PHE A 70 -7.51 -1.51 7.02
N ARG A 71 -7.10 -0.45 6.28
CA ARG A 71 -6.70 0.86 6.83
C ARG A 71 -7.05 2.01 5.86
N TYR A 72 -6.10 2.78 5.36
CA TYR A 72 -6.36 4.06 4.70
C TYR A 72 -6.36 3.99 3.16
N GLY A 73 -6.34 2.79 2.58
CA GLY A 73 -6.42 2.62 1.13
C GLY A 73 -5.07 2.66 0.41
N PHE A 74 -3.94 2.75 1.12
CA PHE A 74 -2.61 2.79 0.51
C PHE A 74 -2.02 1.40 0.23
N HIS A 75 -0.94 1.37 -0.56
CA HIS A 75 -0.23 0.13 -0.90
C HIS A 75 0.44 -0.51 0.33
N GLU A 76 0.93 0.32 1.23
CA GLU A 76 1.53 -0.08 2.50
C GLU A 76 0.51 -0.78 3.40
N ASP A 77 -0.75 -0.34 3.38
CA ASP A 77 -1.82 -0.96 4.14
C ASP A 77 -2.20 -2.34 3.57
N ALA A 78 -2.22 -2.46 2.23
CA ALA A 78 -2.42 -3.74 1.57
C ALA A 78 -1.30 -4.72 1.92
N LEU A 79 -0.05 -4.27 1.82
CA LEU A 79 1.11 -5.08 2.18
C LEU A 79 1.06 -5.51 3.65
N LEU A 80 0.85 -4.57 4.57
CA LEU A 80 0.78 -4.85 6.00
C LEU A 80 -0.33 -5.85 6.32
N SER A 81 -1.51 -5.70 5.73
CA SER A 81 -2.63 -6.64 5.95
C SER A 81 -2.30 -8.06 5.47
N ALA A 82 -1.57 -8.19 4.35
CA ALA A 82 -1.14 -9.49 3.83
C ALA A 82 -0.08 -10.12 4.74
N VAL A 83 0.88 -9.33 5.24
CA VAL A 83 1.88 -9.80 6.22
C VAL A 83 1.18 -10.26 7.49
N GLN A 84 0.27 -9.47 8.06
CA GLN A 84 -0.48 -9.83 9.28
C GLN A 84 -1.28 -11.12 9.12
N LEU A 85 -2.01 -11.28 8.01
CA LEU A 85 -2.75 -12.50 7.74
C LEU A 85 -1.81 -13.71 7.59
N SER A 86 -0.71 -13.53 6.86
CA SER A 86 0.29 -14.58 6.64
C SER A 86 0.93 -15.00 7.96
N THR A 87 1.24 -14.07 8.86
CA THR A 87 1.73 -14.35 10.21
C THR A 87 0.75 -15.20 11.00
N GLN A 88 -0.55 -14.90 10.94
CA GLN A 88 -1.58 -15.68 11.62
C GLN A 88 -1.67 -17.12 11.07
N LEU A 89 -1.55 -17.29 9.76
CA LEU A 89 -1.67 -18.60 9.10
C LEU A 89 -0.42 -19.46 9.27
N LEU A 90 0.77 -18.86 9.24
CA LEU A 90 2.05 -19.56 9.31
C LEU A 90 2.56 -19.75 10.74
N GLY A 91 2.06 -18.94 11.69
CA GLY A 91 2.56 -18.94 13.07
C GLY A 91 3.95 -18.30 13.24
N CYS A 92 4.45 -17.61 12.22
CA CYS A 92 5.73 -16.90 12.24
C CYS A 92 5.66 -15.64 11.36
N ASP A 93 6.58 -14.69 11.56
CA ASP A 93 6.67 -13.50 10.71
C ASP A 93 7.28 -13.84 9.34
N PRO A 94 6.53 -13.75 8.23
CA PRO A 94 7.03 -14.05 6.89
C PRO A 94 8.04 -13.00 6.38
N TRP A 95 8.11 -11.83 7.03
CA TRP A 95 8.96 -10.72 6.65
C TRP A 95 10.26 -10.64 7.45
N ALA A 96 10.44 -11.50 8.46
CA ALA A 96 11.58 -11.48 9.38
C ALA A 96 12.95 -11.50 8.67
N GLN A 97 13.06 -12.21 7.54
CA GLN A 97 14.29 -12.29 6.73
C GLN A 97 14.72 -10.95 6.09
N PHE A 98 13.83 -9.96 6.04
CA PHE A 98 14.09 -8.63 5.48
C PHE A 98 14.20 -7.55 6.56
N ALA A 99 14.10 -7.92 7.84
CA ALA A 99 14.28 -6.97 8.92
C ALA A 99 15.71 -6.41 8.86
N VAL A 100 15.82 -5.10 8.67
CA VAL A 100 17.09 -4.40 8.76
C VAL A 100 17.49 -4.41 10.23
N ALA A 101 18.71 -4.87 10.54
CA ALA A 101 19.23 -4.75 11.89
C ALA A 101 19.19 -3.27 12.31
N GLU A 102 18.57 -2.97 13.45
CA GLU A 102 18.65 -1.65 14.05
C GLU A 102 20.13 -1.26 14.15
N PRO A 103 20.55 -0.09 13.63
CA PRO A 103 21.90 0.36 13.83
C PRO A 103 22.11 0.48 15.35
N GLU A 104 23.13 -0.19 15.87
CA GLU A 104 23.56 -0.07 17.26
C GLU A 104 23.63 1.42 17.59
N ALA A 105 22.81 1.88 18.53
CA ALA A 105 22.66 3.30 18.82
C ALA A 105 24.02 3.88 19.19
N ALA A 106 24.69 4.53 18.23
CA ALA A 106 25.92 5.24 18.48
C ALA A 106 25.59 6.36 19.46
N ALA A 107 26.08 6.22 20.70
CA ALA A 107 25.93 7.21 21.74
C ALA A 107 26.53 8.53 21.26
N ALA A 108 25.68 9.44 20.78
CA ALA A 108 26.09 10.79 20.43
C ALA A 108 26.47 11.53 21.73
N PRO A 109 27.66 12.12 21.84
CA PRO A 109 28.01 12.89 23.02
C PRO A 109 27.15 14.16 23.07
N LEU A 110 26.49 14.37 24.21
CA LEU A 110 25.79 15.61 24.54
C LEU A 110 26.82 16.75 24.57
N VAL A 111 26.87 17.57 23.53
CA VAL A 111 27.56 18.86 23.60
C VAL A 111 26.63 19.84 24.31
N ALA A 112 26.88 20.04 25.60
CA ALA A 112 26.27 21.13 26.34
C ALA A 112 26.81 22.46 25.82
N VAL A 113 25.94 23.27 25.23
CA VAL A 113 26.25 24.69 24.95
C VAL A 113 26.01 25.44 26.25
N ALA A 114 27.08 26.06 26.77
CA ALA A 114 27.05 27.00 27.89
C ALA A 114 26.68 28.41 27.41
#